data_AF-F9FRR9-F1
#
_entry.id   AF-F9FRR9-F1
#
_cell.length_a   1.000
_cell.length_b   1.000
_cell.length_c   1.000
_cell.angle_alpha   90.00
_cell.angle_beta   90.00
_cell.angle_gamma   90.00
#
_symmetry.space_group_name_H-M   'P 1'
#
loop_
_entity.id
_entity.type
_entity.pdbx_description
1 polymer ?
#
loop_
_entity_poly.entity_id
_entity_poly.type
_entity_poly.pdbx_seq_one_letter_code
_entity_poly.pdbx_strand_id
1 'polypeptide(L)'
;MSLYSVYAALEPYLDIPFNASLSGILFLAYRCLISKPGLLLTIVYTTSAIIVLFDRTSTKGEMAKTMAELPLGLGSVLLFIVASRPTKAQWLHAFTIYVNFAVYGNILMMVATPSGGSFRGICCKAACLSLSAWIVLQGYSVQWKTIMLHDDLFVFTAASKSWIFTHAVYRFILLTLPCFGSGRRHRLMEVYSLGLTYLLSWSTGLPFEYCFGMADTVVAPAVTAWSSISKTFNLIPRDAGKDRSSASGISDTGDFYLGIVALAVAAYACFNMASQGR
;
A
#
# COMPACT_ATOMS: atom_id res chain seq x y z
N MET A 1 -29.11 16.76 -2.84
CA MET A 1 -28.71 15.38 -3.18
C MET A 1 -28.75 14.57 -1.89
N SER A 2 -29.60 13.54 -1.77
CA SER A 2 -29.74 12.80 -0.51
C SER A 2 -28.55 11.84 -0.29
N LEU A 3 -28.14 11.63 0.96
CA LEU A 3 -27.08 10.67 1.31
C LEU A 3 -27.37 9.26 0.76
N TYR A 4 -28.65 8.89 0.67
CA TYR A 4 -29.11 7.64 0.07
C TYR A 4 -28.80 7.53 -1.43
N SER A 5 -28.92 8.63 -2.19
CA SER A 5 -28.59 8.68 -3.62
C SER A 5 -27.08 8.56 -3.87
N VAL A 6 -26.24 9.15 -3.00
CA VAL A 6 -24.78 9.01 -3.08
C VAL A 6 -24.35 7.58 -2.71
N TYR A 7 -24.95 7.00 -1.67
CA TYR A 7 -24.70 5.63 -1.25
C TYR A 7 -24.99 4.63 -2.39
N ALA A 8 -26.18 4.72 -2.99
CA ALA A 8 -26.59 3.84 -4.09
C ALA A 8 -25.69 3.98 -5.34
N ALA A 9 -25.12 5.17 -5.59
CA ALA A 9 -24.21 5.40 -6.71
C ALA A 9 -22.79 4.83 -6.46
N LEU A 10 -22.33 4.79 -5.21
CA LEU A 10 -20.98 4.34 -4.84
C LEU A 10 -20.89 2.86 -4.51
N GLU A 11 -21.99 2.25 -4.04
CA GLU A 11 -22.05 0.85 -3.66
C GLU A 11 -21.53 -0.12 -4.75
N PRO A 12 -21.80 0.06 -6.06
CA PRO A 12 -21.25 -0.82 -7.10
C PRO A 12 -19.72 -0.81 -7.19
N TYR A 13 -19.08 0.26 -6.73
CA TYR A 13 -17.65 0.51 -6.90
C TYR A 13 -16.87 0.39 -5.59
N LEU A 14 -17.49 0.60 -4.44
CA LEU A 14 -16.86 0.60 -3.13
C LEU A 14 -17.59 -0.35 -2.17
N ASP A 15 -16.83 -1.08 -1.37
CA ASP A 15 -17.37 -1.82 -0.23
C ASP A 15 -17.50 -0.82 0.93
N ILE A 16 -18.65 -0.14 1.02
CA ILE A 16 -18.87 0.97 1.95
C ILE A 16 -18.69 0.53 3.41
N PRO A 17 -19.31 -0.59 3.88
CA PRO A 17 -19.09 -1.06 5.24
C PRO A 17 -17.62 -1.34 5.56
N PHE A 18 -16.90 -2.00 4.65
CA PHE A 18 -15.47 -2.27 4.81
C PHE A 18 -14.63 -1.01 4.90
N ASN A 19 -14.88 -0.04 4.03
CA ASN A 19 -14.13 1.21 3.97
C ASN A 19 -14.44 2.13 5.16
N ALA A 20 -15.68 2.13 5.66
CA ALA A 20 -16.06 2.87 6.86
C ALA A 20 -15.32 2.33 8.11
N SER A 21 -15.32 1.02 8.33
CA SER A 21 -14.59 0.41 9.44
C SER A 21 -13.07 0.55 9.29
N LEU A 22 -12.55 0.39 8.07
CA LEU A 22 -11.13 0.59 7.78
C LEU A 22 -10.68 2.02 8.07
N SER A 23 -11.50 3.03 7.72
CA SER A 23 -11.21 4.42 8.07
C SER A 23 -11.08 4.63 9.58
N GLY A 24 -11.95 4.00 10.37
CA GLY A 24 -11.83 4.00 11.83
C GLY A 24 -10.55 3.32 12.33
N ILE A 25 -10.19 2.16 11.77
CA ILE A 25 -8.94 1.44 12.09
C ILE A 25 -7.72 2.30 11.77
N LEU A 26 -7.69 2.93 10.59
CA LEU A 26 -6.59 3.77 10.15
C LEU A 26 -6.46 5.03 11.01
N PHE A 27 -7.57 5.64 11.42
CA PHE A 27 -7.55 6.76 12.35
C PHE A 27 -6.96 6.35 13.71
N LEU A 28 -7.38 5.20 14.25
CA LEU A 28 -6.80 4.67 15.50
C LEU A 28 -5.32 4.31 15.34
N ALA A 29 -4.93 3.71 14.21
CA ALA A 29 -3.54 3.39 13.90
C ALA A 29 -2.68 4.66 13.82
N TYR A 30 -3.17 5.71 13.14
CA TYR A 30 -2.52 7.03 13.11
C TYR A 30 -2.32 7.61 14.52
N ARG A 31 -3.38 7.63 15.34
CA ARG A 31 -3.30 8.14 16.71
C ARG A 31 -2.33 7.33 17.57
N CYS A 32 -2.33 6.01 17.43
CA CYS A 32 -1.38 5.15 18.15
C CYS A 32 0.05 5.36 17.64
N LEU A 33 0.25 5.51 16.34
CA LEU A 33 1.58 5.76 15.77
C LEU A 33 2.21 7.03 16.35
N ILE A 34 1.46 8.14 16.40
CA ILE A 34 1.97 9.42 16.91
C ILE A 34 2.13 9.40 18.44
N SER A 35 1.20 8.81 19.18
CA SER A 35 1.16 8.97 20.64
C SER A 35 1.73 7.78 21.42
N LYS A 36 1.56 6.55 20.93
CA LYS A 36 1.89 5.30 21.63
C LYS A 36 2.27 4.19 20.63
N PRO A 37 3.40 4.29 19.91
CA PRO A 37 3.77 3.31 18.89
C PRO A 37 3.92 1.88 19.44
N GLY A 38 4.28 1.72 20.72
CA GLY A 38 4.31 0.42 21.40
C GLY A 38 2.94 -0.24 21.51
N LEU A 39 1.85 0.53 21.69
CA LEU A 39 0.49 -0.02 21.67
C LEU A 39 0.13 -0.51 20.27
N LEU A 40 0.50 0.25 19.23
CA LEU A 40 0.27 -0.16 17.85
C LEU A 40 1.05 -1.45 17.53
N LEU A 41 2.30 -1.56 18.00
CA LEU A 41 3.11 -2.77 17.86
C LEU A 41 2.43 -3.99 18.49
N THR A 42 1.91 -3.86 19.71
CA THR A 42 1.15 -4.94 20.36
C THR A 42 -0.08 -5.32 19.53
N ILE A 43 -0.86 -4.34 19.06
CA ILE A 43 -2.03 -4.59 18.20
C ILE A 43 -1.62 -5.35 16.94
N VAL A 44 -0.53 -4.96 16.27
CA VAL A 44 -0.01 -5.61 15.07
C VAL A 44 0.35 -7.07 15.33
N TYR A 45 1.10 -7.38 16.40
CA TYR A 45 1.47 -8.76 16.71
C TYR A 45 0.29 -9.60 17.19
N THR A 46 -0.60 -9.06 18.02
CA THR A 46 -1.82 -9.76 18.44
C THR A 46 -2.71 -10.07 17.23
N THR A 47 -2.89 -9.10 16.33
CA THR A 47 -3.67 -9.30 15.09
C THR A 47 -3.02 -10.36 14.20
N SER A 48 -1.69 -10.33 14.06
CA SER A 48 -0.95 -11.35 13.32
C SER A 48 -1.15 -12.74 13.90
N ALA A 49 -1.07 -12.88 15.23
CA ALA A 49 -1.31 -14.15 15.92
C ALA A 49 -2.75 -14.65 15.72
N ILE A 50 -3.75 -13.75 15.81
CA ILE A 50 -5.15 -14.10 15.54
C ILE A 50 -5.30 -14.63 14.11
N ILE A 51 -4.73 -13.95 13.11
CA ILE A 51 -4.81 -14.39 11.71
C ILE A 51 -4.16 -15.78 11.55
N VAL A 52 -2.97 -15.99 12.09
CA VAL A 52 -2.26 -17.29 11.99
C VAL A 52 -3.06 -18.43 12.65
N LEU A 53 -3.69 -18.18 13.78
CA LEU A 53 -4.42 -19.21 14.53
C LEU A 53 -5.79 -19.53 13.93
N PHE A 54 -6.50 -18.50 13.46
CA PHE A 54 -7.93 -18.59 13.12
C PHE A 54 -8.23 -18.49 11.62
N ASP A 55 -7.39 -17.87 10.80
CA ASP A 55 -7.66 -17.76 9.35
C ASP A 55 -7.38 -19.09 8.66
N ARG A 56 -8.45 -19.81 8.36
CA ARG A 56 -8.44 -21.08 7.59
C ARG A 56 -8.85 -20.87 6.13
N THR A 57 -9.11 -19.64 5.73
CA THR A 57 -9.72 -19.33 4.43
C THR A 57 -8.72 -18.77 3.44
N SER A 58 -7.67 -18.09 3.91
CA SER A 58 -6.61 -17.57 3.05
C SER A 58 -5.79 -18.67 2.39
N THR A 59 -5.46 -18.46 1.12
CA THR A 59 -4.46 -19.25 0.41
C THR A 59 -3.08 -19.07 1.03
N LYS A 60 -2.15 -19.98 0.73
CA LYS A 60 -0.74 -19.86 1.17
C LYS A 60 -0.11 -18.53 0.74
N GLY A 61 -0.43 -18.05 -0.47
CA GLY A 61 0.06 -16.78 -0.98
C GLY A 61 -0.51 -15.57 -0.24
N GLU A 62 -1.81 -15.57 0.03
CA GLU A 62 -2.45 -14.51 0.84
C GLU A 62 -1.89 -14.49 2.26
N MET A 63 -1.73 -15.65 2.90
CA MET A 63 -1.14 -15.74 4.24
C MET A 63 0.32 -15.25 4.24
N ALA A 64 1.12 -15.65 3.26
CA ALA A 64 2.51 -15.19 3.14
C ALA A 64 2.58 -13.67 2.96
N LYS A 65 1.70 -13.09 2.13
CA LYS A 65 1.58 -11.64 1.96
C LYS A 65 1.19 -10.96 3.28
N THR A 66 0.19 -11.46 3.98
CA THR A 66 -0.22 -10.92 5.29
C THR A 66 0.91 -10.96 6.31
N MET A 67 1.68 -12.05 6.37
CA MET A 67 2.84 -12.17 7.26
C MET A 67 4.00 -11.25 6.85
N ALA A 68 4.22 -11.06 5.55
CA ALA A 68 5.23 -10.15 5.03
C ALA A 68 4.88 -8.68 5.31
N GLU A 69 3.62 -8.29 5.15
CA GLU A 69 3.16 -6.91 5.32
C GLU A 69 2.97 -6.52 6.79
N LEU A 70 2.39 -7.41 7.61
CA LEU A 70 1.91 -7.06 8.95
C LEU A 70 2.99 -7.23 10.03
N PRO A 71 3.39 -8.43 10.48
CA PRO A 71 4.41 -8.58 11.51
C PRO A 71 5.83 -8.29 11.00
N LEU A 72 6.15 -8.66 9.75
CA LEU A 72 7.48 -8.42 9.19
C LEU A 72 7.60 -6.98 8.69
N GLY A 73 6.64 -6.46 7.93
CA GLY A 73 6.64 -5.06 7.45
C GLY A 73 6.40 -4.06 8.58
N LEU A 74 5.14 -3.78 8.89
CA LEU A 74 4.77 -2.77 9.89
C LEU A 74 5.31 -3.08 11.29
N GLY A 75 5.28 -4.35 11.70
CA GLY A 75 5.78 -4.78 13.01
C GLY A 75 7.28 -4.50 13.20
N SER A 76 8.13 -4.76 12.19
CA SER A 76 9.57 -4.45 12.31
C SER A 76 9.84 -2.95 12.35
N VAL A 77 9.09 -2.15 11.58
CA VAL A 77 9.20 -0.69 11.59
C VAL A 77 8.81 -0.13 12.97
N LEU A 78 7.69 -0.58 13.52
CA LEU A 78 7.25 -0.18 14.86
C LEU A 78 8.19 -0.67 15.96
N LEU A 79 8.73 -1.88 15.85
CA LEU A 79 9.74 -2.40 16.79
C LEU A 79 11.00 -1.53 16.76
N PHE A 80 11.46 -1.14 15.57
CA PHE A 80 12.60 -0.24 15.43
C PHE A 80 12.31 1.15 16.00
N ILE A 81 11.11 1.68 15.80
CA ILE A 81 10.63 2.94 16.39
C ILE A 81 10.61 2.88 17.93
N VAL A 82 10.16 1.78 18.52
CA VAL A 82 10.05 1.64 19.99
C VAL A 82 11.39 1.31 20.64
N ALA A 83 12.37 0.81 19.87
CA ALA A 83 13.68 0.44 20.38
C ALA A 83 14.44 1.62 21.00
N SER A 84 15.33 1.30 21.95
CA SER A 84 16.20 2.27 22.60
C SER A 84 17.15 2.94 21.60
N ARG A 85 17.59 4.17 21.88
CA ARG A 85 18.55 4.90 21.01
C ARG A 85 19.84 4.11 20.73
N PRO A 86 20.48 3.45 21.72
CA PRO A 86 21.64 2.59 21.46
C PRO A 86 21.33 1.46 20.47
N THR A 87 20.20 0.78 20.64
CA THR A 87 19.77 -0.29 19.72
C THR A 87 19.54 0.25 18.31
N LYS A 88 18.86 1.40 18.17
CA LYS A 88 18.66 2.06 16.88
C LYS A 88 20.00 2.36 16.20
N ALA A 89 20.94 2.98 16.91
CA ALA A 89 22.25 3.33 16.36
C ALA A 89 23.04 2.09 15.89
N GLN A 90 23.01 1.01 16.69
CA GLN A 90 23.69 -0.25 16.36
C GLN A 90 23.12 -0.92 15.11
N TRP A 91 21.79 -0.93 14.97
CA TRP A 91 21.10 -1.70 13.93
C TRP A 91 20.64 -0.86 12.73
N LEU A 92 20.82 0.47 12.74
CA LEU A 92 20.32 1.38 11.70
C LEU A 92 20.74 0.94 10.29
N HIS A 93 22.00 0.54 10.12
CA HIS A 93 22.50 0.12 8.81
C HIS A 93 21.80 -1.15 8.31
N ALA A 94 21.72 -2.18 9.15
CA ALA A 94 21.04 -3.43 8.82
C ALA A 94 19.54 -3.21 8.57
N PHE A 95 18.90 -2.37 9.38
CA PHE A 95 17.49 -2.00 9.21
C PHE A 95 17.26 -1.23 7.90
N THR A 96 18.18 -0.36 7.51
CA THR A 96 18.14 0.35 6.22
C THR A 96 18.19 -0.62 5.03
N ILE A 97 19.08 -1.61 5.09
CA ILE A 97 19.16 -2.66 4.06
C ILE A 97 17.86 -3.46 4.01
N TYR A 98 17.35 -3.86 5.16
CA TYR A 98 16.09 -4.61 5.29
C TYR A 98 14.91 -3.85 4.66
N VAL A 99 14.73 -2.58 5.03
CA VAL A 99 13.67 -1.72 4.51
C VAL A 99 13.81 -1.50 3.01
N ASN A 100 15.02 -1.24 2.53
CA ASN A 100 15.27 -1.11 1.09
C ASN A 100 14.84 -2.37 0.34
N PHE A 101 15.26 -3.54 0.83
CA PHE A 101 14.85 -4.81 0.23
C PHE A 101 13.33 -5.01 0.26
N ALA A 102 12.68 -4.67 1.37
CA ALA A 102 11.23 -4.76 1.52
C ALA A 102 10.49 -3.82 0.56
N VAL A 103 10.90 -2.55 0.47
CA VAL A 103 10.26 -1.54 -0.40
C VAL A 103 10.45 -1.89 -1.87
N TYR A 104 11.70 -2.08 -2.33
CA TYR A 104 11.97 -2.40 -3.73
C TYR A 104 11.40 -3.75 -4.13
N GLY A 105 11.51 -4.75 -3.23
CA GLY A 105 10.93 -6.08 -3.43
C GLY A 105 9.42 -6.02 -3.57
N ASN A 106 8.71 -5.31 -2.69
CA ASN A 106 7.26 -5.20 -2.75
C ASN A 106 6.80 -4.54 -4.06
N ILE A 107 7.48 -3.46 -4.49
CA ILE A 107 7.15 -2.79 -5.75
C ILE A 107 7.42 -3.72 -6.94
N LEU A 108 8.60 -4.35 -7.00
CA LEU A 108 8.98 -5.22 -8.10
C LEU A 108 8.08 -6.46 -8.21
N MET A 109 7.66 -7.03 -7.07
CA MET A 109 6.74 -8.17 -7.05
C MET A 109 5.38 -7.85 -7.69
N MET A 110 4.96 -6.58 -7.76
CA MET A 110 3.74 -6.21 -8.45
C MET A 110 3.79 -6.48 -9.96
N VAL A 111 4.97 -6.61 -10.58
CA VAL A 111 5.13 -7.06 -11.98
C VAL A 111 4.59 -8.48 -12.20
N ALA A 112 4.68 -9.34 -11.17
CA ALA A 112 4.19 -10.70 -11.21
C ALA A 112 2.65 -10.79 -11.10
N THR A 113 1.97 -9.67 -10.89
CA THR A 113 0.50 -9.62 -10.86
C THR A 113 -0.07 -10.16 -12.18
N PRO A 114 -1.00 -11.14 -12.13
CA PRO A 114 -1.61 -11.68 -13.34
C PRO A 114 -2.31 -10.58 -14.15
N SER A 115 -2.02 -10.49 -15.45
CA SER A 115 -2.62 -9.49 -16.35
C SER A 115 -4.09 -9.77 -16.68
N GLY A 116 -4.58 -10.98 -16.37
CA GLY A 116 -5.96 -11.39 -16.65
C GLY A 116 -6.31 -11.38 -18.14
N GLY A 117 -5.32 -11.45 -19.04
CA GLY A 117 -5.51 -11.35 -20.48
C GLY A 117 -5.89 -9.95 -21.00
N SER A 118 -5.81 -8.92 -20.14
CA SER A 118 -6.22 -7.55 -20.48
C SER A 118 -5.08 -6.71 -21.06
N PHE A 119 -5.41 -5.73 -21.90
CA PHE A 119 -4.45 -4.74 -22.39
C PHE A 119 -3.91 -3.91 -21.23
N ARG A 120 -4.81 -3.43 -20.35
CA ARG A 120 -4.40 -2.69 -19.14
C ARG A 120 -3.40 -3.48 -18.29
N GLY A 121 -3.58 -4.80 -18.16
CA GLY A 121 -2.71 -5.64 -17.33
C GLY A 121 -1.29 -5.73 -17.87
N ILE A 122 -1.14 -5.74 -19.20
CA ILE A 122 0.18 -5.67 -19.85
C ILE A 122 0.80 -4.28 -19.63
N CYS A 123 0.03 -3.21 -19.83
CA CYS A 123 0.50 -1.85 -19.61
C CYS A 123 0.91 -1.60 -18.14
N CYS A 124 0.19 -2.16 -17.17
CA CYS A 124 0.57 -2.12 -15.76
C CYS A 124 1.93 -2.76 -15.50
N LYS A 125 2.28 -3.87 -16.18
CA LYS A 125 3.62 -4.47 -16.03
C LYS A 125 4.72 -3.53 -16.53
N ALA A 126 4.52 -2.90 -17.69
CA ALA A 126 5.45 -1.91 -18.23
C ALA A 126 5.60 -0.72 -17.26
N ALA A 127 4.48 -0.18 -16.79
CA ALA A 127 4.44 0.91 -15.81
C ALA A 127 5.17 0.55 -14.51
N CYS A 128 4.93 -0.66 -13.99
CA CYS A 128 5.57 -1.16 -12.78
C CYS A 128 7.09 -1.28 -12.94
N LEU A 129 7.57 -1.81 -14.08
CA LEU A 129 9.00 -1.92 -14.36
C LEU A 129 9.66 -0.55 -14.44
N SER A 130 9.05 0.41 -15.15
CA SER A 130 9.56 1.78 -15.24
C SER A 130 9.58 2.48 -13.88
N LEU A 131 8.52 2.34 -13.07
CA LEU A 131 8.46 2.89 -11.72
C LEU A 131 9.47 2.25 -10.77
N SER A 132 9.70 0.94 -10.88
CA SER A 132 10.69 0.19 -10.10
C SER A 132 12.10 0.68 -10.44
N ALA A 133 12.42 0.82 -11.73
CA ALA A 133 13.69 1.38 -12.16
C ALA A 133 13.89 2.81 -11.64
N TRP A 134 12.83 3.64 -11.68
CA TRP A 134 12.90 5.01 -11.23
C TRP A 134 13.19 5.12 -9.73
N ILE A 135 12.46 4.37 -8.88
CA ILE A 135 12.71 4.42 -7.43
C ILE A 135 14.08 3.85 -7.05
N VAL A 136 14.57 2.85 -7.80
CA VAL A 136 15.92 2.29 -7.64
C VAL A 136 16.99 3.36 -7.93
N LEU A 137 16.81 4.16 -8.99
CA LEU A 137 17.70 5.29 -9.29
C LEU A 137 17.65 6.37 -8.20
N GLN A 138 16.47 6.65 -7.64
CA GLN A 138 16.36 7.58 -6.50
C GLN A 138 17.02 7.02 -5.24
N GLY A 139 16.91 5.71 -4.99
CA GLY A 139 17.65 5.04 -3.92
C GLY A 139 19.17 5.17 -4.10
N TYR A 140 19.64 4.98 -5.33
CA TYR A 140 21.05 5.12 -5.68
C TYR A 140 21.57 6.56 -5.49
N SER A 141 20.78 7.58 -5.88
CA SER A 141 21.19 8.99 -5.76
C SER A 141 21.38 9.45 -4.31
N VAL A 142 20.69 8.82 -3.35
CA VAL A 142 20.88 9.02 -1.91
C VAL A 142 21.82 7.98 -1.27
N GLN A 143 22.65 7.30 -2.07
CA GLN A 143 23.61 6.28 -1.64
C GLN A 143 22.99 5.16 -0.79
N TRP A 144 21.74 4.81 -1.06
CA TRP A 144 20.96 3.81 -0.32
C TRP A 144 20.71 4.14 1.16
N LYS A 145 21.04 5.36 1.61
CA LYS A 145 20.73 5.88 2.94
C LYS A 145 19.32 6.48 2.95
N THR A 146 18.36 5.59 2.74
CA THR A 146 16.95 5.94 2.49
C THR A 146 16.14 6.15 3.77
N ILE A 147 16.69 5.83 4.94
CA ILE A 147 16.03 6.04 6.23
C ILE A 147 16.65 7.23 6.94
N MET A 148 15.80 8.15 7.38
CA MET A 148 16.15 9.15 8.38
C MET A 148 15.33 8.86 9.65
N LEU A 149 15.98 8.93 10.82
CA LEU A 149 15.26 8.90 12.10
C LEU A 149 14.95 10.34 12.49
N HIS A 150 13.67 10.69 12.56
CA HIS A 150 13.23 11.99 13.05
C HIS A 150 12.18 11.78 14.14
N ASP A 151 12.52 12.14 15.38
CA ASP A 151 11.60 12.09 16.53
C ASP A 151 10.79 10.78 16.63
N ASP A 152 11.49 9.65 16.51
CA ASP A 152 10.92 8.29 16.57
C ASP A 152 9.88 7.98 15.47
N LEU A 153 9.90 8.71 14.35
CA LEU A 153 9.20 8.35 13.13
C LEU A 153 10.14 7.72 12.11
N PHE A 154 9.59 6.75 11.38
CA PHE A 154 10.22 6.15 10.22
C PHE A 154 10.05 7.07 9.01
N VAL A 155 11.15 7.63 8.51
CA VAL A 155 11.15 8.51 7.34
C VAL A 155 11.88 7.83 6.20
N PHE A 156 11.19 7.68 5.06
CA PHE A 156 11.77 7.15 3.83
C PHE A 156 12.05 8.29 2.85
N THR A 157 13.32 8.59 2.60
CA THR A 157 13.77 9.80 1.88
C THR A 157 13.99 9.61 0.39
N ALA A 158 13.95 8.37 -0.13
CA ALA A 158 14.24 8.11 -1.53
C ALA A 158 13.07 8.45 -2.47
N ALA A 159 11.82 8.41 -2.01
CA ALA A 159 10.67 8.65 -2.88
C ALA A 159 10.42 10.15 -3.09
N SER A 160 10.42 10.62 -4.34
CA SER A 160 9.98 11.99 -4.67
C SER A 160 8.45 12.13 -4.71
N LYS A 161 7.93 13.34 -4.54
CA LYS A 161 6.49 13.64 -4.73
C LYS A 161 5.97 13.15 -6.08
N SER A 162 6.69 13.42 -7.16
CA SER A 162 6.30 12.99 -8.51
C SER A 162 6.18 11.48 -8.59
N TRP A 163 7.18 10.75 -8.06
CA TRP A 163 7.13 9.29 -8.01
C TRP A 163 5.92 8.80 -7.20
N ILE A 164 5.64 9.39 -6.03
CA ILE A 164 4.51 9.01 -5.16
C ILE A 164 3.17 9.15 -5.90
N PHE A 165 2.92 10.29 -6.55
CA PHE A 165 1.68 10.50 -7.28
C PHE A 165 1.57 9.59 -8.51
N THR A 166 2.66 9.39 -9.24
CA THR A 166 2.68 8.46 -10.39
C THR A 166 2.44 7.01 -9.94
N HIS A 167 3.05 6.59 -8.83
CA HIS A 167 2.83 5.29 -8.21
C HIS A 167 1.38 5.12 -7.75
N ALA A 168 0.77 6.15 -7.16
CA ALA A 168 -0.63 6.12 -6.76
C ALA A 168 -1.59 5.92 -7.96
N VAL A 169 -1.35 6.62 -9.07
CA VAL A 169 -2.13 6.42 -10.32
C VAL A 169 -1.93 4.99 -10.84
N TYR A 170 -0.69 4.51 -10.89
CA TYR A 170 -0.39 3.14 -11.29
C TYR A 170 -1.11 2.11 -10.43
N ARG A 171 -1.02 2.23 -9.10
CA ARG A 171 -1.59 1.26 -8.16
C ARG A 171 -3.11 1.30 -8.14
N PHE A 172 -3.72 2.48 -8.34
CA PHE A 172 -5.15 2.59 -8.59
C PHE A 172 -5.57 1.75 -9.80
N ILE A 173 -4.86 1.84 -10.93
CA ILE A 173 -5.15 1.05 -12.14
C ILE A 173 -4.92 -0.45 -11.87
N LEU A 174 -3.79 -0.80 -11.23
CA LEU A 174 -3.43 -2.18 -10.90
C LEU A 174 -4.52 -2.87 -10.08
N LEU A 175 -5.07 -2.18 -9.08
CA LEU A 175 -6.12 -2.72 -8.19
C LEU A 175 -7.49 -2.85 -8.88
N THR A 176 -7.61 -2.43 -10.14
CA THR A 176 -8.77 -2.73 -10.99
C THR A 176 -8.63 -4.03 -11.79
N LEU A 177 -7.48 -4.72 -11.72
CA LEU A 177 -7.27 -5.97 -12.44
C LEU A 177 -8.15 -7.11 -11.88
N PRO A 178 -8.58 -8.06 -12.74
CA PRO A 178 -9.48 -9.15 -12.33
C PRO A 178 -8.94 -10.05 -11.20
N CYS A 179 -7.62 -10.11 -11.02
CA CYS A 179 -6.99 -10.90 -9.97
C CYS A 179 -7.27 -10.37 -8.54
N PHE A 180 -7.72 -9.12 -8.42
CA PHE A 180 -8.16 -8.53 -7.15
C PHE A 180 -9.67 -8.70 -6.88
N GLY A 181 -10.34 -9.59 -7.63
CA GLY A 181 -11.78 -9.81 -7.52
C GLY A 181 -12.58 -8.57 -7.95
N SER A 182 -13.59 -8.18 -7.18
CA SER A 182 -14.35 -6.94 -7.45
C SER A 182 -13.48 -5.66 -7.31
N GLY A 183 -12.33 -5.77 -6.64
CA GLY A 183 -11.45 -4.68 -6.28
C GLY A 183 -12.04 -3.69 -5.26
N ARG A 184 -13.33 -3.81 -4.90
CA ARG A 184 -14.12 -2.79 -4.15
C ARG A 184 -13.52 -2.44 -2.78
N ARG A 185 -12.86 -3.40 -2.13
CA ARG A 185 -12.16 -3.20 -0.84
C ARG A 185 -10.82 -2.48 -0.97
N HIS A 186 -10.22 -2.45 -2.15
CA HIS A 186 -8.87 -1.93 -2.38
C HIS A 186 -8.85 -0.58 -3.12
N ARG A 187 -9.96 -0.14 -3.73
CA ARG A 187 -9.99 1.08 -4.57
C ARG A 187 -9.63 2.38 -3.85
N LEU A 188 -9.88 2.48 -2.55
CA LEU A 188 -9.54 3.67 -1.75
C LEU A 188 -8.15 3.60 -1.13
N MET A 189 -7.39 2.53 -1.38
CA MET A 189 -6.08 2.31 -0.76
C MET A 189 -5.14 3.51 -0.95
N GLU A 190 -5.02 4.02 -2.17
CA GLU A 190 -4.15 5.17 -2.44
C GLU A 190 -4.68 6.47 -1.83
N VAL A 191 -6.00 6.63 -1.74
CA VAL A 191 -6.61 7.78 -1.04
C VAL A 191 -6.25 7.74 0.44
N TYR A 192 -6.28 6.56 1.06
CA TYR A 192 -5.85 6.39 2.44
C TYR A 192 -4.35 6.62 2.63
N SER A 193 -3.50 6.07 1.75
CA SER A 193 -2.05 6.27 1.83
C SER A 193 -1.68 7.75 1.69
N LEU A 194 -2.24 8.46 0.70
CA LEU A 194 -2.00 9.90 0.51
C LEU A 194 -2.60 10.75 1.64
N GLY A 195 -3.80 10.42 2.11
CA GLY A 195 -4.45 11.11 3.23
C GLY A 195 -3.66 10.95 4.53
N LEU A 196 -3.20 9.73 4.83
CA LEU A 196 -2.37 9.48 6.00
C LEU A 196 -0.99 10.12 5.87
N THR A 197 -0.41 10.15 4.67
CA THR A 197 0.84 10.89 4.39
C THR A 197 0.67 12.38 4.72
N TYR A 198 -0.44 12.98 4.28
CA TYR A 198 -0.76 14.38 4.56
C TYR A 198 -0.93 14.62 6.07
N LEU A 199 -1.70 13.77 6.77
CA LEU A 199 -1.90 13.89 8.22
C LEU A 199 -0.58 13.75 9.00
N LEU A 200 0.27 12.81 8.62
CA LEU A 200 1.59 12.64 9.21
C LEU A 200 2.46 13.87 8.98
N SER A 201 2.56 14.35 7.74
CA SER A 201 3.31 15.56 7.39
C SER A 201 2.83 16.78 8.18
N TRP A 202 1.52 16.96 8.29
CA TRP A 202 0.93 18.05 9.07
C TRP A 202 1.26 17.95 10.57
N SER A 203 1.13 16.75 11.16
CA SER A 203 1.36 16.58 12.60
C SER A 203 2.83 16.59 13.01
N THR A 204 3.75 16.31 12.09
CA THR A 204 5.18 16.17 12.39
C THR A 204 6.01 17.34 11.86
N GLY A 205 5.45 18.16 10.98
CA GLY A 205 6.17 19.24 10.29
C GLY A 205 7.15 18.75 9.22
N LEU A 206 7.20 17.44 8.95
CA LEU A 206 8.06 16.86 7.94
C LEU A 206 7.51 17.08 6.52
N PRO A 207 8.39 17.11 5.49
CA PRO A 207 7.97 17.09 4.11
C PRO A 207 7.01 15.92 3.80
N PHE A 208 6.04 16.16 2.92
CA PHE A 208 5.02 15.19 2.54
C PHE A 208 5.64 13.85 2.09
N GLU A 209 6.62 13.92 1.19
CA GLU A 209 7.30 12.78 0.60
C GLU A 209 7.96 11.86 1.63
N TYR A 210 8.44 12.45 2.74
CA TYR A 210 9.15 11.74 3.80
C TYR A 210 8.21 10.88 4.65
N CYS A 211 6.93 11.25 4.69
CA CYS A 211 5.91 10.54 5.46
C CYS A 211 5.27 9.38 4.67
N PHE A 212 5.43 9.34 3.34
CA PHE A 212 4.73 8.38 2.48
C PHE A 212 5.08 6.93 2.80
N GLY A 213 6.37 6.64 3.03
CA GLY A 213 6.83 5.29 3.35
C GLY A 213 6.15 4.74 4.61
N MET A 214 6.02 5.55 5.67
CA MET A 214 5.32 5.14 6.88
C MET A 214 3.80 5.01 6.66
N ALA A 215 3.20 5.95 5.93
CA ALA A 215 1.77 5.91 5.64
C ALA A 215 1.38 4.64 4.88
N ASP A 216 2.10 4.31 3.80
CA ASP A 216 1.82 3.11 3.01
C ASP A 216 2.09 1.82 3.79
N THR A 217 3.13 1.84 4.65
CA THR A 217 3.44 0.73 5.57
C THR A 217 2.37 0.55 6.66
N VAL A 218 1.53 1.55 6.94
CA VAL A 218 0.36 1.41 7.83
C VAL A 218 -0.87 0.96 7.04
N VAL A 219 -1.14 1.62 5.91
CA VAL A 219 -2.37 1.40 5.14
C VAL A 219 -2.40 0.03 4.50
N ALA A 220 -1.32 -0.41 3.84
CA ALA A 220 -1.30 -1.69 3.13
C ALA A 220 -1.55 -2.87 4.07
N PRO A 221 -0.83 -3.00 5.21
CA PRO A 221 -1.09 -4.09 6.13
C PRO A 221 -2.45 -3.98 6.82
N ALA A 222 -2.96 -2.77 7.08
CA ALA A 222 -4.30 -2.59 7.67
C ALA A 222 -5.41 -3.08 6.73
N VAL A 223 -5.32 -2.78 5.43
CA VAL A 223 -6.26 -3.29 4.41
C VAL A 223 -6.21 -4.81 4.35
N THR A 224 -5.00 -5.39 4.30
CA THR A 224 -4.80 -6.84 4.23
C THR A 224 -5.32 -7.54 5.48
N ALA A 225 -4.93 -7.06 6.67
CA ALA A 225 -5.37 -7.61 7.96
C ALA A 225 -6.88 -7.51 8.13
N TRP A 226 -7.48 -6.35 7.83
CA TRP A 226 -8.92 -6.17 7.94
C TRP A 226 -9.69 -7.05 6.96
N SER A 227 -9.15 -7.27 5.75
CA SER A 227 -9.71 -8.23 4.79
C SER A 227 -9.69 -9.66 5.33
N SER A 228 -8.57 -10.12 5.92
CA SER A 228 -8.47 -11.45 6.54
C SER A 228 -9.38 -11.60 7.76
N ILE A 229 -9.42 -10.64 8.68
CA ILE A 229 -10.25 -10.69 9.89
C ILE A 229 -11.74 -10.68 9.50
N SER A 230 -12.16 -9.76 8.63
CA SER A 230 -13.55 -9.66 8.21
C SER A 230 -14.05 -10.94 7.52
N LYS A 231 -13.19 -11.61 6.75
CA LYS A 231 -13.47 -12.92 6.14
C LYS A 231 -13.51 -14.04 7.17
N THR A 232 -12.53 -14.10 8.07
CA THR A 232 -12.39 -15.17 9.08
C THR A 232 -13.58 -15.22 10.03
N PHE A 233 -14.04 -14.05 10.48
CA PHE A 233 -15.13 -13.93 11.45
C PHE A 233 -16.48 -13.57 10.80
N ASN A 234 -16.58 -13.60 9.47
CA ASN A 234 -17.78 -13.22 8.71
C ASN A 234 -18.39 -11.88 9.14
N LEU A 235 -17.55 -10.89 9.46
CA LEU A 235 -18.00 -9.59 9.98
C LEU A 235 -18.62 -8.70 8.89
N ILE A 236 -18.15 -8.85 7.66
CA ILE A 236 -18.63 -8.10 6.50
C ILE A 236 -18.90 -9.11 5.39
N PRO A 237 -20.09 -9.04 4.73
CA PRO A 237 -20.43 -9.93 3.63
C PRO A 237 -19.29 -10.04 2.63
N ARG A 238 -19.03 -11.26 2.15
CA ARG A 238 -18.00 -11.48 1.15
C ARG A 238 -18.27 -10.57 -0.04
N ASP A 239 -17.20 -9.96 -0.55
CA ASP A 239 -17.21 -9.33 -1.85
C ASP A 239 -17.79 -10.37 -2.83
N ALA A 240 -18.96 -10.09 -3.41
CA ALA A 240 -19.73 -11.06 -4.19
C ALA A 240 -18.87 -11.52 -5.38
N GLY A 241 -18.23 -12.67 -5.24
CA GLY A 241 -17.24 -13.17 -6.18
C GLY A 241 -17.68 -14.51 -6.74
N LYS A 242 -18.22 -14.50 -7.97
CA LYS A 242 -17.93 -15.42 -9.10
C LYS A 242 -19.06 -15.52 -10.15
N ASP A 243 -20.28 -15.07 -9.85
CA ASP A 243 -21.43 -15.35 -10.74
C ASP A 243 -21.85 -14.20 -11.68
N ARG A 244 -21.00 -13.18 -11.88
CA ARG A 244 -21.19 -12.21 -12.97
C ARG A 244 -19.99 -12.27 -13.91
N SER A 245 -20.27 -12.67 -15.14
CA SER A 245 -19.36 -12.84 -16.29
C SER A 245 -18.69 -11.55 -16.79
N SER A 246 -18.30 -10.64 -15.87
CA SER A 246 -17.56 -9.41 -16.13
C SER A 246 -16.67 -9.08 -14.91
N ALA A 247 -15.63 -9.88 -14.68
CA ALA A 247 -14.93 -9.98 -13.39
C ALA A 247 -14.16 -8.71 -12.89
N SER A 248 -14.22 -7.58 -13.60
CA SER A 248 -13.74 -6.27 -13.11
C SER A 248 -14.84 -5.19 -13.08
N GLY A 249 -16.01 -5.46 -13.66
CA GLY A 249 -17.04 -4.44 -13.94
C GLY A 249 -16.57 -3.35 -14.91
N ILE A 250 -15.43 -3.53 -15.59
CA ILE A 250 -14.84 -2.54 -16.50
C ILE A 250 -14.99 -3.04 -17.93
N SER A 251 -15.58 -2.22 -18.79
CA SER A 251 -15.77 -2.50 -20.22
C SER A 251 -14.43 -2.57 -20.96
N ASP A 252 -14.44 -3.16 -22.16
CA ASP A 252 -13.26 -3.19 -23.05
C ASP A 252 -12.74 -1.76 -23.35
N THR A 253 -13.66 -0.81 -23.50
CA THR A 253 -13.33 0.61 -23.62
C THR A 253 -12.59 1.13 -22.38
N GLY A 254 -13.07 0.78 -21.18
CA GLY A 254 -12.39 1.14 -19.94
C GLY A 254 -11.03 0.45 -19.77
N ASP A 255 -10.89 -0.79 -20.25
CA ASP A 255 -9.62 -1.51 -20.29
C ASP A 255 -8.59 -0.76 -21.15
N PHE A 256 -9.01 -0.33 -22.34
CA PHE A 256 -8.18 0.42 -23.26
C PHE A 256 -7.73 1.77 -22.69
N TYR A 257 -8.67 2.57 -22.16
CA TYR A 257 -8.33 3.88 -21.56
C TYR A 257 -7.39 3.74 -20.36
N LEU A 258 -7.67 2.81 -19.44
CA LEU A 258 -6.79 2.58 -18.29
C LEU A 258 -5.41 2.04 -18.72
N GLY A 259 -5.35 1.26 -19.80
CA GLY A 259 -4.09 0.85 -20.43
C GLY A 259 -3.28 2.04 -20.97
N ILE A 260 -3.93 2.98 -21.66
CA ILE A 260 -3.28 4.22 -22.12
C ILE A 260 -2.73 5.01 -20.93
N VAL A 261 -3.51 5.17 -19.86
CA VAL A 261 -3.05 5.88 -18.66
C VAL A 261 -1.85 5.15 -18.04
N ALA A 262 -1.87 3.82 -17.96
CA ALA A 262 -0.72 3.06 -17.47
C ALA A 262 0.52 3.23 -18.36
N LEU A 263 0.37 3.30 -19.69
CA LEU A 263 1.49 3.61 -20.60
C LEU A 263 2.00 5.05 -20.41
N ALA A 264 1.12 6.01 -20.16
CA ALA A 264 1.51 7.39 -19.84
C ALA A 264 2.31 7.45 -18.53
N VAL A 265 1.91 6.67 -17.51
CA VAL A 265 2.69 6.49 -16.27
C VAL A 265 4.09 5.92 -16.59
N ALA A 266 4.17 4.87 -17.42
CA ALA A 266 5.46 4.29 -17.82
C ALA A 266 6.35 5.31 -18.55
N ALA A 267 5.79 6.04 -19.51
CA ALA A 267 6.50 7.07 -20.26
C ALA A 267 6.98 8.22 -19.37
N TYR A 268 6.13 8.67 -18.43
CA TYR A 268 6.48 9.72 -17.47
C TYR A 268 7.60 9.27 -16.53
N ALA A 269 7.56 8.03 -16.04
CA ALA A 269 8.64 7.46 -15.25
C ALA A 269 9.96 7.43 -16.05
N CYS A 270 9.94 6.94 -17.31
CA CYS A 270 11.11 6.94 -18.19
C CYS A 270 11.67 8.34 -18.45
N PHE A 271 10.80 9.32 -18.69
CA PHE A 271 11.20 10.72 -18.88
C PHE A 271 11.93 11.27 -17.64
N ASN A 272 11.38 11.03 -16.44
CA ASN A 272 12.00 11.49 -15.20
C ASN A 272 13.36 10.81 -14.95
N MET A 273 13.47 9.50 -15.22
CA MET A 273 14.76 8.81 -15.14
C MET A 273 15.81 9.41 -16.08
N ALA A 274 15.43 9.70 -17.33
CA ALA A 274 16.32 10.31 -18.31
C ALA A 274 16.74 11.73 -17.90
N SER A 275 15.86 12.49 -17.23
CA SER A 275 16.16 13.82 -16.71
C SER A 275 17.09 13.83 -15.49
N GLN A 276 17.09 12.76 -14.69
CA GLN A 276 17.97 12.61 -13.51
C GLN A 276 19.40 12.21 -13.88
N GLY A 277 19.60 11.64 -15.07
CA GLY A 277 20.93 11.27 -15.59
C GLY A 277 21.67 12.39 -16.33
N ARG A 278 21.11 13.61 -16.37
CA ARG A 278 21.74 14.82 -16.90
C ARG A 278 22.14 15.74 -15.75
#